data_AF-A0A9Q3WLR4-F1
#
_entry.id   AF-A0A9Q3WLR4-F1
#
_cell.length_a   1.000
_cell.length_b   1.000
_cell.length_c   1.000
_cell.angle_alpha   90.00
_cell.angle_beta   90.00
_cell.angle_gamma   90.00
#
_symmetry.space_group_name_H-M   'P 1'
#
loop_
_entity.id
_entity.type
_entity.pdbx_description
1 polymer ?
#
loop_
_entity_poly.entity_id
_entity_poly.type
_entity_poly.pdbx_seq_one_letter_code
_entity_poly.pdbx_strand_id
1 'polypeptide(L)'
;MTDKENKCPDLPPPEGVCPLCERPIPEGDGSQHHLVPRLKGGKGGPTVLLHVICHKEIHATLTEAELARSFHTVEALRAHPRLAKFLAWVRKRPPGFRSKVPGGRRKR
;
A
#
# COMPACT_ATOMS: atom_id res chain seq x y z
N MET A 1 4.04 29.89 15.96
CA MET A 1 3.00 29.13 15.24
C MET A 1 3.21 29.40 13.78
N THR A 2 4.10 28.64 13.13
CA THR A 2 4.35 28.79 11.70
C THR A 2 3.85 27.51 11.04
N ASP A 3 2.73 27.63 10.34
CA ASP A 3 2.29 26.68 9.34
C ASP A 3 3.47 26.45 8.38
N LYS A 4 4.13 25.31 8.54
CA LYS A 4 5.10 24.84 7.56
C LYS A 4 4.31 24.49 6.32
N GLU A 5 4.17 25.48 5.45
CA GLU A 5 3.75 25.36 4.07
C GLU A 5 4.36 24.08 3.48
N ASN A 6 3.48 23.11 3.30
CA ASN A 6 3.81 21.79 2.82
C ASN A 6 4.03 21.93 1.31
N LYS A 7 5.17 22.51 0.95
CA LYS A 7 5.57 22.75 -0.45
C LYS A 7 5.72 21.39 -1.12
N CYS A 8 4.69 20.99 -1.84
CA CYS A 8 4.72 19.83 -2.71
C CYS A 8 5.85 20.04 -3.72
N PRO A 9 6.89 19.18 -3.78
CA PRO A 9 7.81 19.23 -4.90
C PRO A 9 7.03 18.95 -6.18
N ASP A 10 7.50 19.51 -7.30
CA ASP A 10 7.02 19.17 -8.64
C ASP A 10 7.20 17.66 -8.83
N LEU A 11 6.10 16.91 -8.67
CA LEU A 11 6.09 15.45 -8.77
C LEU A 11 5.82 15.07 -10.22
N PRO A 12 6.47 14.02 -10.75
CA PRO A 12 6.17 13.54 -12.08
C PRO A 12 4.69 13.13 -12.18
N PRO A 13 4.13 13.12 -13.41
CA PRO A 13 2.74 12.74 -13.63
C PRO A 13 2.42 11.38 -12.97
N PRO A 14 1.19 11.20 -12.44
CA PRO A 14 0.85 9.96 -11.77
C PRO A 14 0.57 8.81 -12.74
N GLU A 15 1.10 7.62 -12.44
CA GLU A 15 0.84 6.36 -13.17
C GLU A 15 -0.53 5.77 -12.88
N GLY A 16 -1.17 6.20 -11.79
CA GLY A 16 -2.48 5.72 -11.35
C GLY A 16 -2.82 6.18 -9.94
N VAL A 17 -3.93 5.70 -9.41
CA VAL A 17 -4.36 5.96 -8.03
C VAL A 17 -4.23 4.68 -7.21
N CYS A 18 -3.56 4.76 -6.07
CA CYS A 18 -3.39 3.62 -5.18
C CYS A 18 -4.75 3.23 -4.55
N PRO A 19 -5.31 2.05 -4.82
CA PRO A 19 -6.61 1.63 -4.32
C PRO A 19 -6.63 1.37 -2.81
N LEU A 20 -5.52 1.46 -2.08
CA LEU A 20 -5.56 1.39 -0.60
C LEU A 20 -5.60 2.79 0.03
N CYS A 21 -4.65 3.65 -0.34
CA CYS A 21 -4.51 4.96 0.27
C CYS A 21 -5.15 6.10 -0.52
N GLU A 22 -5.69 5.85 -1.72
CA GLU A 22 -6.39 6.82 -2.57
C GLU A 22 -5.55 8.03 -3.01
N ARG A 23 -4.23 7.96 -2.83
CA ARG A 23 -3.30 8.98 -3.34
C ARG A 23 -2.84 8.62 -4.76
N PRO A 24 -2.53 9.63 -5.59
CA PRO A 24 -1.85 9.39 -6.86
C PRO A 24 -0.50 8.71 -6.64
N ILE A 25 -0.13 7.79 -7.52
CA ILE A 25 1.15 7.08 -7.54
C ILE A 25 2.08 7.85 -8.48
N PRO A 26 3.15 8.47 -7.97
CA PRO A 26 4.13 9.13 -8.83
C PRO A 26 4.79 8.11 -9.76
N GLU A 27 5.21 8.57 -10.93
CA GLU A 27 6.00 7.76 -11.86
C GLU A 27 7.20 7.08 -11.18
N GLY A 28 7.36 5.78 -11.44
CA GLY A 28 8.42 4.96 -10.86
C GLY A 28 8.25 4.55 -9.39
N ASP A 29 7.21 5.04 -8.69
CA ASP A 29 6.90 4.70 -7.29
C ASP A 29 5.77 3.66 -7.15
N GLY A 30 5.29 3.13 -8.27
CA GLY A 30 4.31 2.05 -8.37
C GLY A 30 4.91 0.64 -8.23
N SER A 31 4.16 -0.26 -7.64
CA SER A 31 4.49 -1.68 -7.55
C SER A 31 3.24 -2.53 -7.69
N GLN A 32 3.26 -3.48 -8.62
CA GLN A 32 2.15 -4.40 -8.85
C GLN A 32 2.03 -5.41 -7.71
N HIS A 33 0.85 -5.50 -7.11
CA HIS A 33 0.54 -6.43 -6.04
C HIS A 33 -0.52 -7.45 -6.50
N HIS A 34 -0.30 -8.73 -6.20
CA HIS A 34 -1.28 -9.78 -6.48
C HIS A 34 -2.18 -9.94 -5.26
N LEU A 35 -3.50 -9.75 -5.42
CA LEU A 35 -4.44 -9.88 -4.31
C LEU A 35 -4.54 -11.32 -3.80
N VAL A 36 -4.42 -12.30 -4.70
CA VAL A 36 -4.15 -13.69 -4.36
C VAL A 36 -2.68 -14.00 -4.68
N PRO A 37 -1.84 -14.41 -3.71
CA PRO A 37 -0.45 -14.75 -3.98
C PRO A 37 -0.31 -15.82 -5.06
N ARG A 38 0.69 -15.68 -5.93
CA ARG A 38 0.93 -16.63 -7.05
C ARG A 38 1.08 -18.07 -6.56
N LEU A 39 1.75 -18.27 -5.42
CA LEU A 39 1.95 -19.59 -4.80
C LEU A 39 0.67 -20.20 -4.19
N LYS A 40 -0.41 -19.42 -4.10
CA LYS A 40 -1.73 -19.85 -3.60
C LYS A 40 -2.77 -19.93 -4.71
N GLY A 41 -2.33 -20.09 -5.96
CA GLY A 41 -3.21 -20.21 -7.12
C GLY A 41 -3.58 -18.88 -7.79
N GLY A 42 -3.02 -17.74 -7.35
CA GLY A 42 -3.32 -16.43 -7.91
C GLY A 42 -2.60 -16.09 -9.23
N LYS A 43 -2.05 -17.08 -9.95
CA LYS A 43 -1.37 -16.83 -11.23
C LYS A 43 -2.42 -16.40 -12.26
N GLY A 44 -2.28 -15.18 -12.80
CA GLY A 44 -3.29 -14.58 -13.70
C GLY A 44 -4.52 -14.03 -12.97
N GLY A 45 -4.50 -14.01 -11.63
CA GLY A 45 -5.55 -13.40 -10.82
C GLY A 45 -5.46 -11.87 -10.79
N PRO A 46 -6.40 -11.21 -10.10
CA PRO A 46 -6.46 -9.75 -10.08
C PRO A 46 -5.22 -9.15 -9.43
N THR A 47 -4.66 -8.15 -10.11
CA THR A 47 -3.52 -7.36 -9.64
C THR A 47 -3.92 -5.89 -9.51
N VAL A 48 -3.25 -5.19 -8.60
CA VAL A 48 -3.46 -3.77 -8.37
C VAL A 48 -2.12 -3.04 -8.32
N LEU A 49 -2.08 -1.81 -8.85
CA LEU A 49 -0.92 -0.93 -8.71
C LEU A 49 -0.97 -0.21 -7.36
N LEU A 50 0.04 -0.39 -6.53
CA LEU A 50 0.14 0.23 -5.20
C LEU A 50 1.40 1.08 -5.10
N HIS A 51 1.43 2.08 -4.21
CA HIS A 51 2.71 2.65 -3.77
C HIS A 51 3.58 1.56 -3.14
N VAL A 52 4.90 1.65 -3.33
CA VAL A 52 5.88 0.76 -2.67
C VAL A 52 5.69 0.72 -1.15
N ILE A 53 5.37 1.84 -0.50
CA ILE A 53 5.12 1.86 0.96
C ILE A 53 3.85 1.09 1.36
N CYS A 54 2.78 1.20 0.58
CA CYS A 54 1.53 0.47 0.83
C CYS A 54 1.73 -1.02 0.60
N HIS A 55 2.45 -1.39 -0.46
CA HIS A 55 2.82 -2.77 -0.75
C HIS A 55 3.64 -3.38 0.40
N LYS A 56 4.65 -2.67 0.91
CA LYS A 56 5.45 -3.12 2.06
C LYS A 56 4.62 -3.31 3.33
N GLU A 57 3.66 -2.43 3.60
CA GLU A 57 2.80 -2.57 4.79
C GLU A 57 1.93 -3.83 4.75
N ILE A 58 1.41 -4.20 3.57
CA ILE A 58 0.64 -5.45 3.40
C ILE A 58 1.50 -6.65 3.81
N HIS A 59 2.71 -6.78 3.26
CA HIS A 59 3.60 -7.90 3.56
C HIS A 59 4.22 -7.84 4.97
N ALA A 60 4.29 -6.66 5.58
CA ALA A 60 4.65 -6.52 6.98
C ALA A 60 3.54 -6.99 7.93
N THR A 61 2.28 -6.93 7.47
CA THR A 61 1.08 -7.20 8.27
C THR A 61 0.55 -8.63 8.09
N LEU A 62 0.44 -9.08 6.84
CA LEU A 62 -0.25 -10.31 6.46
C LEU A 62 0.73 -11.31 5.82
N THR A 63 0.51 -12.58 6.14
CA THR A 63 1.14 -13.69 5.42
C THR A 63 0.42 -13.95 4.10
N GLU A 64 1.07 -14.65 3.18
CA GLU A 64 0.45 -15.08 1.92
C GLU A 64 -0.79 -15.96 2.13
N ALA A 65 -0.81 -16.76 3.21
CA ALA A 65 -1.97 -17.58 3.54
C ALA A 65 -3.17 -16.75 4.00
N GLU A 66 -2.95 -15.72 4.83
CA GLU A 66 -4.00 -14.80 5.27
C GLU A 66 -4.53 -13.96 4.08
N LEU A 67 -3.63 -13.49 3.21
CA LEU A 67 -4.00 -12.83 1.96
C LEU A 67 -4.93 -13.70 1.12
N ALA A 68 -4.52 -14.93 0.80
CA ALA A 68 -5.32 -15.84 -0.02
C ALA A 68 -6.68 -16.18 0.61
N ARG A 69 -6.72 -16.37 1.94
CA ARG A 69 -7.94 -16.85 2.63
C ARG A 69 -8.95 -15.75 2.90
N SER A 70 -8.50 -14.58 3.35
CA SER A 70 -9.39 -13.58 3.98
C SER A 70 -9.17 -12.16 3.49
N PHE A 71 -8.07 -11.87 2.81
CA PHE A 71 -7.68 -10.50 2.42
C PHE A 71 -7.31 -10.39 0.93
N HIS A 72 -8.02 -11.12 0.07
CA HIS A 72 -7.77 -11.18 -1.38
C HIS A 72 -8.59 -10.14 -2.18
N THR A 73 -9.12 -9.10 -1.51
CA THR A 73 -9.80 -7.97 -2.13
C THR A 73 -9.29 -6.66 -1.54
N VAL A 74 -9.46 -5.57 -2.28
CA VAL A 74 -9.06 -4.22 -1.83
C VAL A 74 -9.85 -3.82 -0.59
N GLU A 75 -11.14 -4.14 -0.56
CA GLU A 75 -12.06 -3.84 0.53
C GLU A 75 -11.63 -4.56 1.81
N ALA A 76 -11.30 -5.85 1.70
CA ALA A 76 -10.80 -6.64 2.83
C ALA A 76 -9.48 -6.08 3.37
N LEU A 77 -8.54 -5.72 2.48
CA LEU A 77 -7.28 -5.08 2.88
C LEU A 77 -7.52 -3.75 3.61
N ARG A 78 -8.42 -2.90 3.12
CA ARG A 78 -8.78 -1.64 3.77
C ARG A 78 -9.44 -1.85 5.14
N ALA A 79 -10.23 -2.91 5.29
CA ALA A 79 -10.92 -3.26 6.54
C ALA A 79 -9.98 -3.84 7.62
N HIS A 80 -8.79 -4.34 7.26
CA HIS A 80 -7.87 -4.90 8.24
C HIS A 80 -7.41 -3.82 9.26
N PRO A 81 -7.58 -4.02 10.58
CA PRO A 81 -7.41 -2.95 11.57
C PRO A 81 -6.03 -2.25 11.55
N ARG A 82 -4.94 -3.00 11.34
CA ARG A 82 -3.59 -2.43 11.19
C ARG A 82 -3.45 -1.62 9.91
N LEU A 83 -3.97 -2.14 8.79
CA LEU A 83 -3.89 -1.47 7.50
C LEU A 83 -4.75 -0.21 7.53
N ALA A 84 -5.99 -0.26 8.05
CA ALA A 84 -6.85 0.91 8.20
C ALA A 84 -6.15 2.07 8.94
N LYS A 85 -5.48 1.79 10.07
CA LYS A 85 -4.71 2.80 10.82
C LYS A 85 -3.55 3.38 10.00
N PHE A 86 -2.79 2.52 9.33
CA PHE A 86 -1.71 2.95 8.45
C PHE A 86 -2.22 3.81 7.28
N LEU A 87 -3.31 3.38 6.63
CA LEU A 87 -3.91 4.05 5.49
C LEU A 87 -4.45 5.43 5.88
N ALA A 88 -5.11 5.56 7.03
CA ALA A 88 -5.56 6.85 7.56
C ALA A 88 -4.40 7.83 7.83
N TRP A 89 -3.23 7.31 8.24
CA TRP A 89 -2.04 8.12 8.47
C TRP A 89 -1.32 8.49 7.17
N VAL A 90 -1.11 7.54 6.25
CA VAL A 90 -0.35 7.76 5.01
C VAL A 90 -1.11 8.66 4.02
N ARG A 91 -2.45 8.64 4.06
CA ARG A 91 -3.34 9.54 3.28
C ARG A 91 -3.01 11.01 3.48
N LYS A 92 -2.49 11.39 4.65
CA LYS A 92 -2.13 12.77 5.01
C LYS A 92 -0.73 13.18 4.55
N ARG A 93 -0.01 12.32 3.82
CA ARG A 93 1.37 12.54 3.38
C ARG A 93 1.44 12.81 1.87
N PRO A 94 2.41 13.63 1.39
CA PRO A 94 2.60 13.87 -0.04
C PRO A 94 2.70 12.56 -0.84
N PRO A 95 2.26 12.53 -2.12
CA PRO A 95 2.25 11.31 -2.95
C PRO A 95 3.59 10.56 -2.99
N GLY A 96 4.71 11.27 -3.12
CA GLY A 96 6.08 10.72 -3.11
C GLY A 96 6.68 10.47 -1.73
N PHE A 97 5.88 10.50 -0.66
CA PHE A 97 6.37 10.24 0.70
C PHE A 97 6.88 8.80 0.85
N ARG A 98 8.16 8.68 1.24
CA ARG A 98 8.84 7.41 1.50
C ARG A 98 9.17 7.31 2.99
N SER A 99 8.88 6.15 3.59
CA SER A 99 9.25 5.84 4.97
C SER A 99 9.56 4.35 5.11
N LYS A 100 10.32 3.98 6.14
CA LYS A 100 10.47 2.59 6.56
C LYS A 100 9.17 2.15 7.22
N VAL A 101 8.66 0.97 6.84
CA VAL A 101 7.58 0.31 7.57
C VAL A 101 8.17 -0.28 8.86
N PRO A 102 7.81 0.23 10.06
CA PRO A 102 8.34 -0.30 11.31
C PRO A 102 7.75 -1.68 11.60
N GLY A 103 8.57 -2.61 12.09
CA GLY A 103 8.09 -3.84 12.72
C GLY A 103 7.25 -4.72 11.80
N GLY A 104 7.88 -5.29 10.77
CA GLY A 104 7.32 -6.45 10.10
C GLY A 104 7.06 -7.57 11.10
N ARG A 105 5.98 -8.31 10.91
CA ARG A 105 5.67 -9.52 11.70
C ARG A 105 6.93 -10.37 11.83
N ARG A 106 7.35 -10.70 13.05
CA ARG A 106 8.41 -11.70 13.28
C ARG A 106 7.90 -13.02 12.69
N LYS A 107 8.58 -13.53 11.66
CA LYS A 107 8.33 -14.89 11.13
C LYS A 107 8.71 -15.85 12.25
N ARG A 108 7.71 -16.55 12.79
CA ARG A 108 7.87 -17.54 13.85
C ARG A 108 7.92 -18.92 13.20
#